data_AF-A0A969Z4I4-F1
#
_entry.id   AF-A0A969Z4I4-F1
#
_cell.length_a   1.000
_cell.length_b   1.000
_cell.length_c   1.000
_cell.angle_alpha   90.00
_cell.angle_beta   90.00
_cell.angle_gamma   90.00
#
_symmetry.space_group_name_H-M   'P 1'
#
loop_
_entity.id
_entity.type
_entity.pdbx_description
1 polymer ?
#
loop_
_entity_poly.entity_id
_entity_poly.type
_entity_poly.pdbx_seq_one_letter_code
_entity_poly.pdbx_strand_id
1 'polypeptide(L)'
;MKLATERLTVPGQGKKVGPTLGINKYLLQGLFLAPSVVSSSLKTAILASKVLEELGYKVEPRYNNERFDIVQIIEFGNFDKLIKYCQGIQKGSPIDAYVIPKPDDMPGYTNQIIMASGSFTQGSSIELSCDGPLRPSYVAYMQGGLTYQYGKLGLMKAIEELKKSS
;
A
#
# COMPACT_ATOMS: atom_id res chain seq x y z
N MET A 1 -17.66 -23.13 -2.47
CA MET A 1 -16.57 -23.56 -1.57
C MET A 1 -15.90 -24.87 -1.99
N LYS A 2 -16.65 -25.96 -2.27
CA LYS A 2 -16.09 -27.30 -2.57
C LYS A 2 -15.03 -27.30 -3.70
N LEU A 3 -15.39 -26.76 -4.87
CA LEU A 3 -14.48 -26.71 -6.02
C LEU A 3 -13.19 -25.91 -5.73
N ALA A 4 -13.30 -24.79 -5.02
CA ALA A 4 -12.14 -23.99 -4.63
C ALA A 4 -11.20 -24.75 -3.67
N THR A 5 -11.76 -25.47 -2.69
CA THR A 5 -10.96 -26.25 -1.74
C THR A 5 -10.28 -27.47 -2.38
N GLU A 6 -10.92 -28.10 -3.37
CA GLU A 6 -10.33 -29.21 -4.13
C GLU A 6 -9.27 -28.73 -5.12
N ARG A 7 -9.41 -27.52 -5.66
CA ARG A 7 -8.36 -26.88 -6.48
C ARG A 7 -7.14 -26.48 -5.63
N LEU A 8 -7.35 -26.00 -4.41
CA LEU A 8 -6.27 -25.63 -3.49
C LEU A 8 -5.49 -26.85 -2.99
N THR A 9 -6.17 -27.98 -2.80
CA THR A 9 -5.59 -29.24 -2.32
C THR A 9 -5.58 -30.27 -3.45
N VAL A 10 -6.42 -31.30 -3.36
CA VAL A 10 -6.68 -32.28 -4.43
C VAL A 10 -8.15 -32.69 -4.42
N PRO A 11 -8.72 -33.13 -5.57
CA PRO A 11 -10.05 -33.71 -5.63
C PRO A 11 -10.26 -34.81 -4.58
N GLY A 12 -11.40 -34.80 -3.90
CA GLY A 12 -11.74 -35.78 -2.85
C GLY A 12 -11.25 -35.43 -1.44
N GLN A 13 -10.16 -34.68 -1.28
CA GLN A 13 -9.67 -34.24 0.03
C GLN A 13 -10.26 -32.87 0.45
N GLY A 14 -10.13 -31.87 -0.41
CA GLY A 14 -10.65 -30.52 -0.15
C GLY A 14 -10.19 -29.94 1.19
N LYS A 15 -11.10 -29.30 1.92
CA LYS A 15 -10.83 -28.66 3.23
C LYS A 15 -10.62 -29.62 4.42
N LYS A 16 -10.62 -30.95 4.20
CA LYS A 16 -10.50 -31.93 5.29
C LYS A 16 -9.07 -32.10 5.80
N VAL A 17 -8.09 -31.64 5.03
CA VAL A 17 -6.66 -31.74 5.31
C VAL A 17 -6.02 -30.35 5.31
N GLY A 18 -4.88 -30.19 5.99
CA GLY A 18 -4.16 -28.91 6.10
C GLY A 18 -3.98 -28.47 7.55
N PRO A 19 -2.92 -28.92 8.26
CA PRO A 19 -2.64 -28.44 9.60
C PRO A 19 -2.32 -26.94 9.59
N THR A 20 -2.87 -26.18 10.52
CA THR A 20 -2.72 -24.71 10.57
C THR A 20 -1.40 -24.26 11.18
N LEU A 21 -0.57 -25.19 11.68
CA LEU A 21 0.76 -24.95 12.25
C LEU A 21 0.79 -23.84 13.33
N GLY A 22 -0.30 -23.66 14.07
CA GLY A 22 -0.40 -22.68 15.16
C GLY A 22 -0.79 -21.25 14.74
N ILE A 23 -1.05 -20.97 13.45
CA ILE A 23 -1.34 -19.60 12.99
C ILE A 23 -2.75 -19.10 13.35
N ASN A 24 -3.63 -19.97 13.83
CA ASN A 24 -5.04 -19.67 14.11
C ASN A 24 -5.22 -18.46 15.04
N LYS A 25 -4.36 -18.33 16.06
CA LYS A 25 -4.42 -17.19 17.00
C LYS A 25 -4.21 -15.87 16.26
N TYR A 26 -3.19 -15.79 15.40
CA TYR A 26 -2.88 -14.58 14.63
C TYR A 26 -3.98 -14.26 13.62
N LEU A 27 -4.55 -15.28 12.95
CA LEU A 27 -5.65 -15.09 12.02
C LEU A 27 -6.89 -14.48 12.71
N LEU A 28 -7.28 -15.05 13.86
CA LEU A 28 -8.47 -14.59 14.61
C LEU A 28 -8.24 -13.20 15.22
N GLN A 29 -7.05 -12.93 15.75
CA GLN A 29 -6.69 -11.60 16.25
C GLN A 29 -6.68 -10.56 15.12
N GLY A 30 -6.11 -10.90 13.96
CA GLY A 30 -6.10 -10.06 12.78
C GLY A 30 -7.52 -9.74 12.31
N LEU A 31 -8.40 -10.74 12.25
CA LEU A 31 -9.81 -10.55 11.89
C LEU A 31 -10.55 -9.63 12.86
N PHE A 32 -10.30 -9.76 14.16
CA PHE A 32 -10.89 -8.88 15.18
C PHE A 32 -10.43 -7.43 15.05
N LEU A 33 -9.15 -7.20 14.71
CA LEU A 33 -8.57 -5.86 14.54
C LEU A 33 -8.85 -5.24 13.16
N ALA A 34 -9.22 -6.06 12.17
CA ALA A 34 -9.36 -5.64 10.78
C ALA A 34 -10.24 -4.39 10.58
N PRO A 35 -11.43 -4.25 11.21
CA PRO A 35 -12.25 -3.05 11.03
C PRO A 35 -11.55 -1.76 11.47
N SER A 36 -10.79 -1.81 12.58
CA SER A 36 -10.05 -0.66 13.10
C SER A 36 -8.86 -0.28 12.21
N VAL A 37 -8.12 -1.28 11.74
CA VAL A 37 -6.98 -1.11 10.83
C VAL A 37 -7.44 -0.57 9.47
N VAL A 38 -8.51 -1.12 8.90
CA VAL A 38 -9.10 -0.63 7.64
C VAL A 38 -9.59 0.81 7.80
N SER A 39 -10.24 1.14 8.92
CA SER A 39 -10.63 2.54 9.21
C SER A 39 -9.42 3.49 9.26
N SER A 40 -8.31 3.06 9.85
CA SER A 40 -7.06 3.83 9.89
C SER A 40 -6.44 4.04 8.51
N SER A 41 -6.42 2.99 7.69
CA SER A 41 -5.95 3.04 6.30
C SER A 41 -6.81 3.99 5.45
N LEU A 42 -8.15 3.91 5.57
CA LEU A 42 -9.08 4.80 4.88
C LEU A 42 -8.88 6.27 5.28
N LYS A 43 -8.73 6.57 6.58
CA LYS A 43 -8.43 7.94 7.04
C LYS A 43 -7.12 8.46 6.47
N THR A 44 -6.12 7.59 6.36
CA THR A 44 -4.82 7.92 5.77
C THR A 44 -4.95 8.23 4.27
N ALA A 45 -5.70 7.41 3.53
CA ALA A 45 -6.00 7.64 2.10
C ALA A 45 -6.75 8.96 1.88
N ILE A 46 -7.79 9.25 2.69
CA ILE A 46 -8.55 10.51 2.63
C ILE A 46 -7.66 11.73 2.92
N LEU A 47 -6.78 11.62 3.94
CA LEU A 47 -5.81 12.67 4.24
C LEU A 47 -4.84 12.89 3.06
N ALA A 48 -4.28 11.82 2.52
CA ALA A 48 -3.37 11.88 1.37
C ALA A 48 -4.04 12.52 0.15
N SER A 49 -5.28 12.12 -0.14
CA SER A 49 -6.12 12.71 -1.18
C SER A 49 -6.24 14.22 -1.01
N LYS A 50 -6.69 14.68 0.16
CA LYS A 50 -6.90 16.11 0.44
C LYS A 50 -5.60 16.92 0.34
N VAL A 51 -4.53 16.42 0.94
CA VAL A 51 -3.25 17.15 0.98
C VAL A 51 -2.61 17.24 -0.40
N LEU A 52 -2.60 16.15 -1.18
CA LEU A 52 -1.98 16.15 -2.51
C LEU A 52 -2.81 16.92 -3.52
N GLU A 53 -4.13 16.91 -3.38
CA GLU A 53 -5.03 17.79 -4.13
C GLU A 53 -4.71 19.28 -3.86
N GLU A 54 -4.53 19.68 -2.60
CA GLU A 54 -4.15 21.05 -2.25
C GLU A 54 -2.75 21.43 -2.74
N LEU A 55 -1.87 20.47 -2.93
CA LEU A 55 -0.55 20.65 -3.55
C LEU A 55 -0.60 20.68 -5.09
N GLY A 56 -1.79 20.58 -5.69
CA GLY A 56 -2.01 20.71 -7.13
C GLY A 56 -1.87 19.41 -7.93
N TYR A 57 -1.79 18.25 -7.27
CA TYR A 57 -1.79 16.96 -7.95
C TYR A 57 -3.21 16.47 -8.20
N LYS A 58 -3.41 15.71 -9.29
CA LYS A 58 -4.68 15.00 -9.48
C LYS A 58 -4.68 13.76 -8.60
N VAL A 59 -5.80 13.52 -7.93
CA VAL A 59 -6.00 12.41 -7.03
C VAL A 59 -7.32 11.72 -7.32
N GLU A 60 -7.36 10.41 -7.14
CA GLU A 60 -8.58 9.60 -7.30
C GLU A 60 -8.57 8.47 -6.25
N PRO A 61 -9.62 8.28 -5.44
CA PRO A 61 -10.77 9.17 -5.27
C PRO A 61 -10.37 10.50 -4.61
N ARG A 62 -11.23 11.52 -4.72
CA ARG A 62 -11.13 12.75 -3.90
C ARG A 62 -11.49 12.45 -2.44
N TYR A 63 -11.16 13.37 -1.55
CA TYR A 63 -11.32 13.19 -0.11
C TYR A 63 -12.79 13.00 0.33
N ASN A 64 -13.74 13.53 -0.45
CA ASN A 64 -15.18 13.50 -0.20
C ASN A 64 -15.94 12.49 -1.07
N ASN A 65 -15.24 11.67 -1.86
CA ASN A 65 -15.87 10.59 -2.59
C ASN A 65 -16.11 9.39 -1.68
N GLU A 66 -17.15 8.63 -1.99
CA GLU A 66 -17.38 7.32 -1.37
C GLU A 66 -16.23 6.36 -1.72
N ARG A 67 -15.87 5.48 -0.79
CA ARG A 67 -14.73 4.57 -0.93
C ARG A 67 -15.15 3.14 -0.74
N PHE A 68 -14.63 2.29 -1.62
CA PHE A 68 -14.90 0.85 -1.64
C PHE A 68 -13.65 0.02 -1.35
N ASP A 69 -12.47 0.65 -1.33
CA ASP A 69 -11.18 0.07 -0.99
C ASP A 69 -10.28 1.09 -0.25
N ILE A 70 -9.06 0.67 0.09
CA ILE A 70 -8.05 1.48 0.80
C ILE A 70 -7.07 2.20 -0.13
N VAL A 71 -7.23 2.08 -1.44
CA VAL A 71 -6.27 2.59 -2.43
C VAL A 71 -6.50 4.08 -2.64
N GLN A 72 -5.40 4.81 -2.73
CA GLN A 72 -5.37 6.21 -3.12
C GLN A 72 -4.45 6.38 -4.32
N ILE A 73 -5.04 6.81 -5.43
CA ILE A 73 -4.34 7.07 -6.69
C ILE A 73 -3.91 8.53 -6.71
N ILE A 74 -2.67 8.78 -7.12
CA ILE A 74 -2.06 10.10 -7.23
C ILE A 74 -1.32 10.17 -8.57
N GLU A 75 -1.69 11.12 -9.43
CA GLU A 75 -1.01 11.36 -10.71
C GLU A 75 0.02 12.49 -10.54
N PHE A 76 1.32 12.13 -10.62
CA PHE A 76 2.40 13.11 -10.48
C PHE A 76 2.76 13.81 -11.78
N GLY A 77 2.45 13.21 -12.94
CA GLY A 77 2.81 13.75 -14.26
C GLY A 77 4.31 13.83 -14.53
N ASN A 78 5.15 13.36 -13.60
CA ASN A 78 6.60 13.45 -13.67
C ASN A 78 7.26 12.22 -13.00
N PHE A 79 8.25 11.68 -13.69
CA PHE A 79 9.01 10.49 -13.27
C PHE A 79 9.71 10.67 -11.92
N ASP A 80 10.45 11.77 -11.74
CA ASP A 80 11.22 12.02 -10.52
C ASP A 80 10.31 12.23 -9.31
N LYS A 81 9.17 12.88 -9.50
CA LYS A 81 8.17 13.10 -8.44
C LYS A 81 7.57 11.78 -7.93
N LEU A 82 7.20 10.87 -8.84
CA LEU A 82 6.75 9.53 -8.47
C LEU A 82 7.83 8.81 -7.64
N ILE A 83 9.07 8.82 -8.12
CA ILE A 83 10.17 8.14 -7.42
C ILE A 83 10.40 8.73 -6.04
N LYS A 84 10.46 10.06 -5.93
CA LYS A 84 10.68 10.76 -4.65
C LYS A 84 9.56 10.52 -3.67
N TYR A 85 8.31 10.47 -4.14
CA TYR A 85 7.18 10.17 -3.30
C TYR A 85 7.28 8.75 -2.72
N CYS A 86 7.54 7.72 -3.55
CA CYS A 86 7.75 6.35 -3.07
C CYS A 86 8.94 6.26 -2.11
N GLN A 87 10.07 6.90 -2.43
CA GLN A 87 11.23 6.95 -1.53
C GLN A 87 10.91 7.60 -0.18
N GLY A 88 10.10 8.66 -0.18
CA GLY A 88 9.69 9.31 1.05
C GLY A 88 8.69 8.47 1.87
N ILE A 89 7.80 7.71 1.22
CA ILE A 89 6.97 6.69 1.90
C ILE A 89 7.87 5.65 2.59
N GLN A 90 8.87 5.10 1.88
CA GLN A 90 9.80 4.12 2.46
C GLN A 90 10.57 4.70 3.65
N LYS A 91 11.07 5.94 3.55
CA LYS A 91 11.75 6.62 4.67
C LYS A 91 10.83 6.86 5.87
N GLY A 92 9.52 6.93 5.64
CA GLY A 92 8.51 7.06 6.68
C GLY A 92 8.05 5.73 7.29
N SER A 93 8.53 4.59 6.78
CA SER A 93 8.16 3.25 7.24
C SER A 93 8.93 2.83 8.51
N PRO A 94 8.39 1.89 9.32
CA PRO A 94 9.05 1.39 10.52
C PRO A 94 10.19 0.40 10.22
N ILE A 95 10.08 -0.36 9.12
CA ILE A 95 11.05 -1.37 8.70
C ILE A 95 11.76 -0.88 7.45
N ASP A 96 13.07 -1.13 7.37
CA ASP A 96 13.92 -0.80 6.21
C ASP A 96 13.83 0.67 5.76
N ALA A 97 13.62 1.59 6.70
CA ALA A 97 13.48 3.02 6.42
C ALA A 97 14.76 3.64 5.79
N TYR A 98 15.90 3.01 6.00
CA TYR A 98 17.19 3.40 5.43
C TYR A 98 17.39 2.91 3.99
N VAL A 99 16.58 1.96 3.53
CA VAL A 99 16.63 1.43 2.17
C VAL A 99 15.96 2.42 1.22
N ILE A 100 16.58 2.63 0.05
CA ILE A 100 16.09 3.56 -0.96
C ILE A 100 15.48 2.75 -2.11
N PRO A 101 14.16 2.80 -2.31
CA PRO A 101 13.50 2.16 -3.43
C PRO A 101 14.05 2.66 -4.76
N LYS A 102 14.26 1.72 -5.68
CA LYS A 102 14.65 1.98 -7.06
C LYS A 102 13.67 1.30 -8.00
N PRO A 103 13.51 1.83 -9.22
CA PRO A 103 12.90 1.11 -10.33
C PRO A 103 13.43 -0.33 -10.45
N ASP A 104 12.54 -1.32 -10.58
CA ASP A 104 12.93 -2.71 -10.82
C ASP A 104 11.95 -3.41 -11.78
N ASP A 105 12.46 -4.44 -12.47
CA ASP A 105 11.70 -5.28 -13.40
C ASP A 105 10.95 -6.37 -12.62
N MET A 106 9.73 -6.05 -12.19
CA MET A 106 8.91 -6.98 -11.42
C MET A 106 8.25 -8.04 -12.30
N PRO A 107 8.39 -9.36 -12.01
CA PRO A 107 7.75 -10.42 -12.80
C PRO A 107 6.24 -10.22 -12.92
N GLY A 108 5.73 -10.27 -14.16
CA GLY A 108 4.31 -10.04 -14.46
C GLY A 108 3.95 -8.62 -14.86
N TYR A 109 4.88 -7.66 -14.77
CA TYR A 109 4.69 -6.28 -15.25
C TYR A 109 5.46 -6.01 -16.55
N THR A 110 4.86 -5.23 -17.45
CA THR A 110 5.47 -4.83 -18.73
C THR A 110 6.41 -3.63 -18.61
N ASN A 111 6.27 -2.85 -17.54
CA ASN A 111 7.08 -1.67 -17.26
C ASN A 111 7.72 -1.83 -15.90
N GLN A 112 8.89 -1.21 -15.71
CA GLN A 112 9.52 -1.11 -14.41
C GLN A 112 8.55 -0.49 -13.40
N ILE A 113 8.57 -1.04 -12.19
CA ILE A 113 7.77 -0.59 -11.05
C ILE A 113 8.73 -0.04 -10.00
N ILE A 114 8.32 1.01 -9.31
CA ILE A 114 8.93 1.38 -8.03
C ILE A 114 7.96 1.02 -6.90
N MET A 115 8.47 0.47 -5.80
CA MET A 115 7.67 0.06 -4.66
C MET A 115 8.35 0.44 -3.33
N ALA A 116 7.59 1.04 -2.45
CA ALA A 116 7.90 1.23 -1.04
C ALA A 116 7.05 0.26 -0.21
N SER A 117 7.71 -0.60 0.57
CA SER A 117 7.07 -1.67 1.35
C SER A 117 7.85 -1.98 2.63
N GLY A 118 8.21 -0.95 3.40
CA GLY A 118 8.84 -1.07 4.73
C GLY A 118 7.89 -1.63 5.80
N SER A 119 7.43 -2.86 5.59
CA SER A 119 6.37 -3.53 6.34
C SER A 119 6.94 -4.64 7.22
N PHE A 120 6.27 -4.92 8.35
CA PHE A 120 6.61 -6.06 9.21
C PHE A 120 6.34 -7.39 8.51
N THR A 121 5.25 -7.46 7.74
CA THR A 121 4.94 -8.62 6.90
C THR A 121 5.30 -8.29 5.46
N GLN A 122 6.27 -9.02 4.88
CA GLN A 122 6.75 -8.78 3.52
C GLN A 122 5.59 -8.70 2.49
N GLY A 123 5.53 -7.59 1.76
CA GLY A 123 4.50 -7.36 0.73
C GLY A 123 3.13 -6.99 1.27
N SER A 124 3.00 -6.69 2.57
CA SER A 124 1.76 -6.24 3.17
C SER A 124 1.37 -4.86 2.67
N SER A 125 0.19 -4.77 2.05
CA SER A 125 -0.40 -3.52 1.53
C SER A 125 -1.47 -2.92 2.46
N ILE A 126 -1.76 -3.60 3.58
CA ILE A 126 -2.55 -3.01 4.68
C ILE A 126 -1.64 -2.21 5.64
N GLU A 127 -0.35 -2.53 5.65
CA GLU A 127 0.69 -1.62 6.14
C GLU A 127 0.91 -0.50 5.11
N LEU A 128 1.36 0.68 5.55
CA LEU A 128 1.55 1.80 4.63
C LEU A 128 2.58 1.43 3.56
N SER A 129 2.14 1.43 2.31
CA SER A 129 2.95 1.11 1.14
C SER A 129 2.59 2.05 0.00
N CYS A 130 3.49 2.17 -0.96
CA CYS A 130 3.22 2.92 -2.18
C CYS A 130 4.00 2.37 -3.35
N ASP A 131 3.33 2.14 -4.48
CA ASP A 131 3.93 1.61 -5.69
C ASP A 131 3.38 2.28 -6.94
N GLY A 132 4.09 2.18 -8.06
CA GLY A 132 3.63 2.77 -9.32
C GLY A 132 4.49 2.37 -10.52
N PRO A 133 3.88 2.20 -11.70
CA PRO A 133 4.61 1.91 -12.92
C PRO A 133 5.31 3.15 -13.47
N LEU A 134 6.51 2.97 -13.99
CA LEU A 134 7.31 4.02 -14.60
C LEU A 134 6.91 4.25 -16.06
N ARG A 135 5.68 4.74 -16.21
CA ARG A 135 5.13 5.17 -17.49
C ARG A 135 4.22 6.37 -17.28
N PRO A 136 4.04 7.23 -18.29
CA PRO A 136 3.01 8.28 -18.24
C PRO A 136 1.64 7.69 -17.87
N SER A 137 0.88 8.32 -16.97
CA SER A 137 1.05 9.65 -16.36
C SER A 137 1.84 9.69 -15.03
N TYR A 138 2.66 8.66 -14.74
CA TYR A 138 3.45 8.52 -13.51
C TYR A 138 2.58 8.51 -12.26
N VAL A 139 1.75 7.47 -12.19
CA VAL A 139 0.74 7.30 -11.15
C VAL A 139 1.32 6.49 -10.00
N ALA A 140 1.10 6.97 -8.78
CA ALA A 140 1.32 6.22 -7.56
C ALA A 140 0.00 5.67 -7.02
N TYR A 141 0.06 4.45 -6.51
CA TYR A 141 -0.96 3.77 -5.72
C TYR A 141 -0.45 3.72 -4.28
N MET A 142 -1.01 4.57 -3.42
CA MET A 142 -0.72 4.55 -1.99
C MET A 142 -1.85 3.80 -1.28
N GLN A 143 -1.51 2.89 -0.38
CA GLN A 143 -2.50 2.20 0.45
C GLN A 143 -1.95 1.86 1.83
N GLY A 144 -2.88 1.49 2.72
CA GLY A 144 -2.56 0.96 4.03
C GLY A 144 -2.24 2.02 5.09
N GLY A 145 -1.89 1.53 6.26
CA GLY A 145 -1.67 2.31 7.48
C GLY A 145 -2.34 1.63 8.67
N LEU A 146 -1.55 0.85 9.43
CA LEU A 146 -2.04 0.12 10.61
C LEU A 146 -2.67 1.04 11.65
N THR A 147 -2.14 2.25 11.78
CA THR A 147 -2.71 3.33 12.57
C THR A 147 -2.73 4.61 11.75
N TYR A 148 -3.70 5.48 12.01
CA TYR A 148 -3.80 6.76 11.31
C TYR A 148 -2.58 7.66 11.58
N GLN A 149 -2.03 7.63 12.79
CA GLN A 149 -0.84 8.39 13.18
C GLN A 149 0.37 7.95 12.35
N TYR A 150 0.58 6.64 12.21
CA TYR A 150 1.64 6.11 11.36
C TYR A 150 1.45 6.53 9.91
N GLY A 151 0.24 6.33 9.36
CA GLY A 151 -0.08 6.75 7.99
C GLY A 151 0.18 8.24 7.73
N LYS A 152 -0.25 9.10 8.67
CA LYS A 152 -0.01 10.55 8.63
C LYS A 152 1.48 10.89 8.65
N LEU A 153 2.27 10.28 9.55
CA LEU A 153 3.70 10.54 9.64
C LEU A 153 4.44 10.10 8.36
N GLY A 154 4.06 8.94 7.80
CA GLY A 154 4.59 8.47 6.52
C GLY A 154 4.27 9.42 5.37
N LEU A 155 3.02 9.90 5.28
CA LEU A 155 2.64 10.92 4.29
C LEU A 155 3.44 12.22 4.46
N MET A 156 3.64 12.70 5.69
CA MET A 156 4.44 13.89 5.94
C MET A 156 5.88 13.72 5.42
N LYS A 157 6.48 12.54 5.62
CA LYS A 157 7.82 12.23 5.10
C LYS A 157 7.84 12.13 3.58
N ALA A 158 6.80 11.56 2.97
CA ALA A 158 6.65 11.54 1.52
C ALA A 158 6.60 12.95 0.91
N ILE A 159 5.84 13.86 1.52
CA ILE A 159 5.74 15.26 1.08
C ILE A 159 7.06 16.01 1.31
N GLU A 160 7.73 15.79 2.44
CA GLU A 160 9.04 16.37 2.72
C GLU A 160 10.06 15.98 1.65
N GLU A 161 10.12 14.69 1.29
CA GLU A 161 11.03 14.20 0.26
C GLU A 161 10.65 14.72 -1.14
N LEU A 162 9.35 14.82 -1.44
CA LEU A 162 8.85 15.38 -2.70
C LEU A 162 9.24 16.86 -2.89
N LYS A 163 9.26 17.63 -1.81
CA LYS A 163 9.62 19.07 -1.83
C LYS A 163 11.13 19.33 -1.97
N LYS A 164 12.00 18.35 -1.73
CA LYS A 164 13.46 18.52 -1.94
C LYS A 164 13.83 18.68 -3.41
N SER A 165 12.91 18.39 -4.32
CA SER A 165 13.08 18.52 -5.77
C SER A 165 12.52 19.84 -6.34
N SER A 166 12.27 20.84 -5.48
CA SER A 166 11.80 22.19 -5.85
C SER A 166 12.90 23.23 -5.69
#